data_AF-A0A497FEZ3-F1
#
_entry.id   AF-A0A497FEZ3-F1
#
_cell.length_a   1.000
_cell.length_b   1.000
_cell.length_c   1.000
_cell.angle_alpha   90.00
_cell.angle_beta   90.00
_cell.angle_gamma   90.00
#
_symmetry.space_group_name_H-M   'P 1'
#
loop_
_entity.id
_entity.type
_entity.pdbx_description
1 polymer ?
#
loop_
_entity_poly.entity_id
_entity_poly.type
_entity_poly.pdbx_seq_one_letter_code
_entity_poly.pdbx_strand_id
1 'polypeptide(L)'
;MTSPISSYIMYVKVGPKKDPQGYYVAVTTRDVFERYVRDRFAPPNIVIEEVGGEVFIKSKSRSVLKKLIKFLASKGVTVIGSI
;
A
#
# COMPACT_ATOMS: atom_id res chain seq x y z
N MET A 1 32.81 -7.55 9.67
CA MET A 1 31.72 -6.73 10.23
C MET A 1 30.55 -6.80 9.26
N THR A 2 29.68 -7.79 9.39
CA THR A 2 28.46 -7.92 8.60
C THR A 2 27.45 -6.92 9.14
N SER A 3 27.10 -5.93 8.33
CA SER A 3 26.00 -4.99 8.59
C SER A 3 24.77 -5.79 9.02
N PRO A 4 24.01 -5.33 10.04
CA PRO A 4 22.75 -5.97 10.36
C PRO A 4 21.91 -5.91 9.10
N ILE A 5 21.43 -7.07 8.64
CA ILE A 5 20.38 -7.15 7.63
C ILE A 5 19.22 -6.39 8.27
N SER A 6 19.08 -5.11 7.90
CA SER A 6 17.87 -4.36 8.17
C SER A 6 16.80 -5.10 7.39
N SER A 7 16.12 -6.01 8.08
CA SER A 7 14.93 -6.68 7.61
C SER A 7 13.91 -5.58 7.39
N TYR A 8 13.98 -4.88 6.25
CA TYR A 8 13.01 -3.86 5.89
C TYR A 8 11.66 -4.55 5.86
N ILE A 9 10.87 -4.34 6.91
CA ILE A 9 9.57 -4.98 7.06
C ILE A 9 8.69 -4.40 5.96
N MET A 10 8.51 -5.16 4.88
CA MET A 10 7.60 -4.80 3.80
C MET A 10 6.19 -5.08 4.29
N TYR A 11 5.43 -4.01 4.56
CA TYR A 11 4.05 -4.12 5.00
C TYR A 11 3.11 -3.21 4.20
N VAL A 12 1.83 -3.55 4.24
CA VAL A 12 0.73 -2.66 3.84
C VAL A 12 -0.34 -2.70 4.93
N LYS A 13 -0.67 -1.54 5.49
CA LYS A 13 -1.73 -1.35 6.49
C LYS A 13 -3.01 -0.94 5.77
N VAL A 14 -4.11 -1.59 6.07
CA VAL A 14 -5.42 -1.30 5.48
C VAL A 14 -6.50 -1.23 6.54
N GLY A 15 -7.41 -0.27 6.38
CA GLY A 15 -8.57 -0.10 7.24
C GLY A 15 -9.86 -0.64 6.59
N PRO A 16 -10.81 -1.15 7.39
CA PRO A 16 -12.09 -1.66 6.88
C PRO A 16 -13.06 -0.54 6.49
N LYS A 17 -12.82 0.69 6.98
CA LYS A 17 -13.67 1.87 6.74
C LYS A 17 -12.99 2.82 5.76
N LYS A 18 -13.83 3.58 5.07
CA LYS A 18 -13.39 4.70 4.24
C LYS A 18 -12.85 5.84 5.12
N ASP A 19 -11.95 6.63 4.56
CA ASP A 19 -11.56 7.91 5.14
C ASP A 19 -12.73 8.92 5.07
N PRO A 20 -12.63 10.09 5.74
CA PRO A 20 -13.67 11.12 5.70
C PRO A 20 -14.02 11.64 4.29
N GLN A 21 -13.11 11.45 3.33
CA GLN A 21 -13.31 11.84 1.92
C GLN A 21 -14.00 10.74 1.10
N GLY A 22 -14.32 9.59 1.70
CA GLY A 22 -15.03 8.49 1.07
C GLY A 22 -14.14 7.49 0.30
N TYR A 23 -12.83 7.51 0.54
CA TYR A 23 -11.85 6.61 -0.08
C TYR A 23 -11.52 5.43 0.82
N TYR A 24 -11.32 4.26 0.22
CA TYR A 24 -10.57 3.19 0.87
C TYR A 24 -9.08 3.54 0.81
N VAL A 25 -8.34 3.26 1.89
CA VAL A 25 -6.94 3.67 2.03
C VAL A 25 -6.07 2.48 2.40
N ALA A 26 -4.95 2.34 1.68
CA ALA A 26 -3.85 1.46 2.04
C ALA A 26 -2.62 2.33 2.30
N VAL A 27 -1.88 2.02 3.36
CA VAL A 27 -0.65 2.75 3.74
C VAL A 27 0.51 1.78 3.67
N THR A 28 1.58 2.16 2.97
CA THR A 28 2.76 1.33 2.81
C THR A 28 4.03 2.17 2.84
N THR A 29 5.19 1.54 2.82
CA THR A 29 6.47 2.24 2.75
C THR A 29 6.78 2.66 1.31
N ARG A 30 7.63 3.69 1.15
CA ARG A 30 8.10 4.12 -0.16
C ARG A 30 8.73 2.98 -0.97
N ASP A 31 9.52 2.12 -0.33
CA ASP A 31 10.16 0.98 -1.01
C ASP A 31 9.15 0.01 -1.62
N VAL A 32 8.07 -0.30 -0.91
CA VAL A 32 7.01 -1.19 -1.42
C VAL A 32 6.28 -0.51 -2.58
N PHE A 33 6.01 0.79 -2.47
CA PHE A 33 5.37 1.56 -3.53
C PHE A 33 6.22 1.57 -4.82
N GLU A 34 7.49 1.97 -4.71
CA GLU A 34 8.42 2.06 -5.83
C GLU A 34 8.64 0.69 -6.50
N ARG A 35 8.80 -0.37 -5.69
CA ARG A 35 9.12 -1.70 -6.20
C ARG A 35 7.94 -2.42 -6.86
N TYR A 36 6.71 -2.18 -6.39
CA TYR A 36 5.57 -3.03 -6.76
C TYR A 36 4.36 -2.26 -7.32
N VAL A 37 4.15 -1.01 -6.91
CA VAL A 37 2.90 -0.28 -7.19
C VAL A 37 3.08 0.70 -8.34
N ARG A 38 4.17 1.49 -8.34
CA ARG A 38 4.38 2.65 -9.23
C ARG A 38 4.06 2.38 -10.70
N ASP A 39 4.57 1.27 -11.25
CA ASP A 39 4.41 0.96 -12.69
C ASP A 39 3.17 0.11 -13.01
N ARG A 40 2.42 -0.35 -12.00
CA ARG A 40 1.27 -1.27 -12.19
C ARG A 40 -0.08 -0.64 -11.88
N PHE A 41 -0.11 0.33 -10.99
CA PHE A 41 -1.31 1.02 -10.59
C PHE A 41 -1.09 2.50 -10.78
N ALA A 42 -1.89 3.11 -11.65
CA ALA A 42 -1.80 4.52 -11.99
C ALA A 42 -3.20 5.17 -11.93
N PRO A 43 -3.27 6.51 -11.84
CA PRO A 43 -4.52 7.25 -12.04
C PRO A 43 -5.22 6.83 -13.34
N PRO A 44 -6.57 6.88 -13.41
CA PRO A 44 -7.49 7.54 -12.47
C PRO A 44 -7.99 6.66 -11.32
N ASN A 45 -7.63 5.37 -11.28
CA ASN A 45 -8.26 4.40 -10.38
C ASN A 45 -7.75 4.45 -8.93
N ILE A 46 -6.58 5.05 -8.74
CA ILE A 46 -5.97 5.26 -7.43
C ILE A 46 -5.42 6.70 -7.32
N VAL A 47 -5.45 7.23 -6.11
CA VAL A 47 -4.80 8.48 -5.71
C VAL A 47 -3.61 8.11 -4.82
N ILE A 48 -2.47 8.76 -5.03
CA ILE A 48 -1.25 8.51 -4.29
C ILE A 48 -0.86 9.79 -3.55
N GLU A 49 -0.62 9.69 -2.25
CA GLU A 49 -0.13 10.78 -1.41
C GLU A 49 1.06 10.29 -0.59
N GLU A 50 2.13 11.07 -0.52
CA GLU A 50 3.30 10.78 0.31
C GLU A 50 3.30 11.67 1.54
N VAL A 51 3.32 11.08 2.74
CA VAL A 51 3.31 11.83 4.01
C VAL A 51 4.25 11.14 4.99
N GLY A 52 5.25 11.88 5.47
CA GLY A 52 6.13 11.41 6.55
C GLY A 52 6.91 10.12 6.23
N GLY A 53 7.21 9.85 4.96
CA GLY A 53 7.91 8.63 4.53
C GLY A 53 7.01 7.41 4.28
N GLU A 54 5.72 7.52 4.54
CA GLU A 54 4.70 6.54 4.14
C GLU A 54 3.99 7.00 2.86
N VAL A 55 3.52 6.03 2.09
CA VAL A 55 2.75 6.24 0.86
C VAL A 55 1.31 5.76 1.10
N PHE A 56 0.38 6.69 0.92
CA PHE A 56 -1.06 6.49 1.01
C PHE A 56 -1.62 6.23 -0.38
N ILE A 57 -2.10 5.02 -0.61
CA ILE A 57 -2.73 4.59 -1.85
C ILE A 57 -4.24 4.54 -1.59
N LYS A 58 -4.99 5.44 -2.22
CA LYS A 58 -6.42 5.64 -2.00
C LYS A 58 -7.22 5.25 -3.23
N SER A 59 -8.42 4.70 -3.05
CA SER A 59 -9.37 4.47 -4.15
C SER A 59 -10.81 4.58 -3.66
N LYS A 60 -11.70 5.13 -4.50
CA LYS A 60 -13.15 5.07 -4.24
C LYS A 60 -13.73 3.66 -4.42
N SER A 61 -13.01 2.77 -5.12
CA SER A 61 -13.43 1.39 -5.38
C SER A 61 -12.74 0.41 -4.43
N ARG A 62 -13.54 -0.27 -3.59
CA ARG A 62 -13.07 -1.33 -2.69
C ARG A 62 -12.35 -2.43 -3.46
N SER A 63 -12.90 -2.80 -4.61
CA SER A 63 -12.38 -3.89 -5.45
C SER A 63 -11.00 -3.57 -6.04
N VAL A 64 -10.75 -2.31 -6.41
CA VAL A 64 -9.44 -1.86 -6.89
C VAL A 64 -8.40 -2.00 -5.79
N LEU A 65 -8.69 -1.49 -4.59
CA LEU A 65 -7.74 -1.55 -3.49
C LEU A 65 -7.53 -3.00 -3.00
N LYS A 66 -8.59 -3.83 -2.99
CA LYS A 66 -8.48 -5.26 -2.67
C LYS A 66 -7.61 -6.03 -3.67
N LYS A 67 -7.67 -5.70 -4.97
CA LYS A 67 -6.78 -6.28 -5.99
C LYS A 67 -5.32 -5.90 -5.72
N LEU A 68 -5.05 -4.64 -5.38
CA LEU A 68 -3.72 -4.17 -5.01
C LEU A 68 -3.18 -4.91 -3.78
N ILE A 69 -3.98 -5.04 -2.72
CA ILE A 69 -3.58 -5.73 -1.49
C ILE A 69 -3.27 -7.21 -1.76
N LYS A 70 -4.11 -7.91 -2.52
CA LYS A 70 -3.85 -9.29 -2.94
C LYS A 70 -2.56 -9.43 -3.75
N PHE A 71 -2.33 -8.48 -4.66
CA PHE A 71 -1.09 -8.42 -5.44
C PHE A 71 0.13 -8.24 -4.54
N LEU A 72 0.10 -7.30 -3.60
CA LEU A 72 1.21 -7.09 -2.65
C LEU A 72 1.44 -8.33 -1.77
N ALA A 73 0.39 -8.97 -1.26
CA ALA A 73 0.48 -10.21 -0.51
C ALA A 73 1.19 -11.31 -1.33
N SER A 74 0.86 -11.45 -2.62
CA SER A 74 1.53 -12.40 -3.52
C SER A 74 3.02 -12.10 -3.77
N LYS A 75 3.50 -10.91 -3.41
CA LYS A 75 4.92 -10.52 -3.48
C LYS A 75 5.65 -10.69 -2.15
N GLY A 76 4.98 -11.24 -1.13
CA GLY A 76 5.53 -11.42 0.21
C GLY A 76 5.42 -10.19 1.10
N VAL A 77 4.64 -9.17 0.70
CA VAL A 77 4.36 -8.01 1.56
C VAL A 77 3.36 -8.41 2.63
N THR A 78 3.67 -8.09 3.89
CA THR A 78 2.80 -8.39 5.03
C THR A 78 1.57 -7.49 5.02
N VAL A 79 0.37 -8.07 5.02
CA VAL A 79 -0.88 -7.31 5.09
C VAL A 79 -1.30 -7.17 6.54
N ILE A 80 -1.48 -5.92 6.99
CA ILE A 80 -1.94 -5.59 8.35
C ILE A 80 -3.35 -5.01 8.23
N GLY A 81 -4.32 -5.70 8.83
CA GLY A 81 -5.73 -5.30 8.80
C GLY A 81 -6.54 -5.99 7.69
N SER A 82 -7.73 -5.46 7.43
CA SER A 82 -8.66 -6.00 6.44
C SER A 82 -9.45 -4.90 5.75
N ILE A 83 -9.88 -5.19 4.52
CA ILE A 83 -10.62 -4.26 3.64
C ILE A 83 -11.96 -4.83 3.21
#